data_AF-A0A7Y0MV70-F1
#
_entry.id   AF-A0A7Y0MV70-F1
#
_cell.length_a   1.000
_cell.length_b   1.000
_cell.length_c   1.000
_cell.angle_alpha   90.00
_cell.angle_beta   90.00
_cell.angle_gamma   90.00
#
_symmetry.space_group_name_H-M   'P 1'
#
loop_
_entity.id
_entity.type
_entity.pdbx_description
1 polymer ?
#
loop_
_entity_poly.entity_id
_entity_poly.type
_entity_poly.pdbx_seq_one_letter_code
_entity_poly.pdbx_strand_id
1 'polypeptide(L)'
;MTKNKISPRDEIAAIGFNAAIRLLSIHRHCSEQDAVEYLAFELGRAIPQIEHYRVVGLSIHLVPKVIEIMRQNKIPFGRHQLAPTKEIIAMAQWRNTK
;
A
#
# COMPACT_ATOMS: atom_id res chain seq x y z
N MET A 1 -9.42 13.52 -21.93
CA MET A 1 -8.72 12.48 -21.14
C MET A 1 -9.71 11.91 -20.16
N THR A 2 -10.23 10.71 -20.41
CA THR A 2 -11.10 10.02 -19.46
C THR A 2 -10.30 9.77 -18.19
N LYS A 3 -10.69 10.42 -17.09
CA LYS A 3 -10.20 10.06 -15.75
C LYS A 3 -10.60 8.59 -15.56
N ASN A 4 -9.67 7.65 -15.74
CA ASN A 4 -9.89 6.27 -15.33
C ASN A 4 -10.23 6.33 -13.85
N LYS A 5 -11.50 6.15 -13.51
CA LYS A 5 -11.94 6.09 -12.12
C LYS A 5 -11.22 4.88 -11.52
N ILE A 6 -10.27 5.16 -10.63
CA ILE A 6 -9.62 4.17 -9.77
C ILE A 6 -10.75 3.41 -9.08
N SER A 7 -10.68 2.07 -9.09
CA SER A 7 -11.75 1.28 -8.50
C SER A 7 -11.75 1.47 -6.97
N PRO A 8 -12.88 1.29 -6.27
CA PRO A 8 -12.91 1.33 -4.81
C PRO A 8 -11.91 0.35 -4.17
N ARG A 9 -11.64 -0.77 -4.83
CA ARG A 9 -10.61 -1.73 -4.42
C ARG A 9 -9.22 -1.11 -4.45
N ASP A 10 -8.87 -0.46 -5.56
CA ASP A 10 -7.55 0.14 -5.78
C ASP A 10 -7.31 1.31 -4.82
N GLU A 11 -8.34 2.11 -4.56
CA GLU A 11 -8.28 3.20 -3.58
C GLU A 11 -7.98 2.67 -2.16
N ILE A 12 -8.68 1.63 -1.72
CA ILE A 12 -8.46 1.03 -0.39
C ILE A 12 -7.07 0.38 -0.33
N ALA A 13 -6.65 -0.31 -1.39
CA ALA A 13 -5.33 -0.90 -1.48
C ALA A 13 -4.23 0.18 -1.44
N ALA A 14 -4.43 1.33 -2.09
CA ALA A 14 -3.54 2.47 -2.06
C ALA A 14 -3.43 3.07 -0.65
N ILE A 15 -4.55 3.20 0.08
CA ILE A 15 -4.57 3.66 1.47
C ILE A 15 -3.69 2.74 2.34
N GLY A 16 -3.88 1.43 2.23
CA GLY A 16 -3.08 0.47 2.98
C GLY A 16 -1.60 0.49 2.59
N PHE A 17 -1.28 0.66 1.30
CA PHE A 17 0.11 0.77 0.87
C PHE A 17 0.80 2.04 1.39
N ASN A 18 0.12 3.19 1.37
CA ASN A 18 0.63 4.42 1.98
C ASN A 18 0.79 4.28 3.50
N ALA A 19 -0.12 3.57 4.18
CA ALA A 19 0.03 3.28 5.61
C ALA A 19 1.29 2.43 5.88
N ALA A 20 1.61 1.47 5.02
CA ALA A 20 2.84 0.68 5.15
C ALA A 20 4.10 1.55 5.02
N ILE A 21 4.15 2.45 4.02
CA ILE A 21 5.26 3.41 3.84
C ILE A 21 5.43 4.28 5.08
N ARG A 22 4.33 4.85 5.59
CA ARG A 22 4.35 5.73 6.77
C ARG A 22 4.80 5.00 8.03
N LEU A 23 4.35 3.76 8.23
CA LEU A 23 4.79 2.96 9.38
C LEU A 23 6.27 2.59 9.27
N LEU A 24 6.75 2.29 8.06
CA LEU A 24 8.17 2.05 7.81
C LEU A 24 9.02 3.29 8.09
N SER A 25 8.60 4.47 7.64
CA SER A 25 9.35 5.71 7.88
C SER A 25 9.45 6.04 9.38
N ILE A 26 8.34 5.88 10.11
CA ILE A 26 8.31 6.04 11.56
C ILE A 26 9.25 5.04 12.24
N HIS A 27 9.17 3.76 11.89
CA HIS A 27 9.97 2.72 12.53
C HIS A 27 11.46 2.85 12.24
N ARG A 28 11.82 3.33 11.04
CA ARG A 28 13.22 3.51 10.61
C ARG A 28 13.77 4.90 10.93
N HIS A 29 12.99 5.77 11.57
CA HIS A 29 13.36 7.14 11.88
C HIS A 29 13.86 7.93 10.66
N CYS A 30 13.21 7.75 9.52
CA CYS A 30 13.58 8.40 8.25
C CYS A 30 12.39 9.14 7.64
N SER A 31 12.62 9.85 6.53
CA SER A 31 11.52 10.47 5.79
C SER A 31 10.67 9.41 5.07
N GLU A 32 9.45 9.78 4.65
CA GLU A 32 8.66 8.90 3.78
C GLU A 32 9.36 8.62 2.45
N GLN A 33 10.14 9.58 1.94
CA GLN A 33 10.92 9.41 0.72
C GLN A 33 12.00 8.35 0.89
N ASP A 34 12.72 8.35 2.01
CA ASP A 34 13.72 7.31 2.32
C ASP A 34 13.06 5.93 2.45
N ALA A 35 11.85 5.86 3.01
CA ALA A 35 11.09 4.61 3.11
C ALA A 35 10.61 4.11 1.73
N VAL A 36 10.25 5.02 0.82
CA VAL A 36 9.95 4.71 -0.58
C VAL A 36 11.17 4.15 -1.29
N GLU A 37 12.34 4.77 -1.12
CA GLU A 37 13.59 4.31 -1.71
C GLU A 37 14.00 2.93 -1.18
N TYR A 38 13.87 2.72 0.13
CA TYR A 38 14.08 1.42 0.77
C TYR A 38 13.14 0.34 0.19
N LEU A 39 11.85 0.62 0.07
CA LEU A 39 10.89 -0.32 -0.54
C LEU A 39 11.19 -0.57 -2.02
N ALA A 40 11.57 0.46 -2.78
CA ALA A 40 11.95 0.32 -4.18
C ALA A 40 13.11 -0.67 -4.33
N PHE A 41 14.14 -0.53 -3.48
CA PHE A 41 15.28 -1.43 -3.42
C PHE A 41 14.86 -2.88 -3.06
N GLU A 42 14.14 -3.07 -1.95
CA GLU A 42 13.73 -4.39 -1.46
C GLU A 42 12.79 -5.15 -2.42
N LEU A 43 12.01 -4.42 -3.20
CA LEU A 43 11.09 -4.98 -4.18
C LEU A 43 11.71 -5.15 -5.57
N GLY A 44 12.91 -4.64 -5.82
CA GLY A 44 13.51 -4.61 -7.15
C GLY A 44 12.64 -3.81 -8.14
N ARG A 45 12.17 -2.63 -7.71
CA ARG A 45 11.28 -1.75 -8.47
C ARG A 45 11.86 -0.36 -8.56
N ALA A 46 11.52 0.35 -9.64
CA ALA A 46 11.90 1.75 -9.78
C ALA A 46 10.98 2.63 -8.91
N ILE A 47 11.49 3.76 -8.42
CA ILE A 47 10.70 4.72 -7.62
C ILE A 47 9.39 5.12 -8.30
N PRO A 48 9.33 5.40 -9.62
CA PRO A 48 8.06 5.71 -10.29
C PRO A 48 7.01 4.59 -10.19
N GLN A 49 7.42 3.33 -10.08
CA GLN A 49 6.49 2.21 -9.87
C GLN A 49 5.95 2.20 -8.44
N ILE A 50 6.78 2.52 -7.45
CA ILE A 50 6.34 2.67 -6.05
C ILE A 50 5.34 3.81 -5.94
N GLU A 51 5.64 4.97 -6.55
CA GLU A 51 4.73 6.12 -6.60
C GLU A 51 3.42 5.78 -7.31
N HIS A 52 3.45 4.97 -8.38
CA HIS A 52 2.23 4.47 -8.98
C HIS A 52 1.39 3.62 -7.99
N TYR A 53 2.02 2.73 -7.23
CA TYR A 53 1.33 1.93 -6.20
C TYR A 53 0.75 2.76 -5.06
N ARG A 54 1.30 3.95 -4.78
CA ARG A 54 0.70 4.90 -3.82
C ARG A 54 -0.64 5.44 -4.29
N VAL A 55 -0.94 5.34 -5.59
CA VAL A 55 -2.20 5.82 -6.18
C VAL A 55 -3.19 4.68 -6.40
N VAL A 56 -2.73 3.53 -6.87
CA VAL A 56 -3.61 2.41 -7.30
C VAL A 56 -3.52 1.17 -6.41
N GLY A 57 -2.67 1.20 -5.38
CA GLY A 57 -2.37 0.04 -4.56
C GLY A 57 -1.32 -0.88 -5.17
N LEU A 58 -0.82 -1.78 -4.33
CA LEU A 58 0.24 -2.70 -4.68
C LEU A 58 -0.27 -3.83 -5.57
N SER A 59 0.52 -4.22 -6.58
CA SER A 59 0.24 -5.44 -7.36
C SER A 59 0.19 -6.68 -6.46
N ILE A 60 -0.80 -7.56 -6.67
CA ILE A 60 -1.09 -8.69 -5.77
C ILE A 60 0.10 -9.63 -5.53
N HIS A 61 0.98 -9.79 -6.53
CA HIS A 61 2.17 -10.64 -6.44
C HIS A 61 3.25 -10.06 -5.51
N LEU A 62 3.25 -8.74 -5.26
CA LEU A 62 4.20 -8.08 -4.35
C LEU A 62 3.70 -8.04 -2.89
N VAL A 63 2.41 -8.29 -2.66
CA VAL A 63 1.81 -8.26 -1.31
C VAL A 63 2.54 -9.16 -0.32
N PRO A 64 2.88 -10.44 -0.63
CA PRO A 64 3.63 -11.27 0.30
C PRO A 64 5.00 -10.67 0.67
N LYS A 65 5.69 -10.07 -0.30
CA LYS A 65 7.02 -9.48 -0.08
C LYS A 65 6.94 -8.24 0.82
N VAL A 66 5.94 -7.37 0.61
CA VAL A 66 5.75 -6.22 1.51
C VAL A 66 5.37 -6.67 2.92
N ILE A 67 4.48 -7.66 3.07
CA ILE A 67 4.17 -8.22 4.40
C ILE A 67 5.42 -8.79 5.09
N GLU A 68 6.28 -9.47 4.35
CA GLU A 68 7.54 -9.96 4.86
C GLU A 68 8.48 -8.83 5.31
N ILE A 69 8.60 -7.75 4.53
CA ILE A 69 9.37 -6.55 4.90
C ILE A 69 8.81 -5.93 6.20
N MET A 70 7.49 -5.79 6.32
CA MET A 70 6.85 -5.27 7.54
C MET A 70 7.17 -6.17 8.75
N ARG A 71 7.09 -7.50 8.57
CA ARG A 71 7.41 -8.49 9.61
C ARG A 71 8.87 -8.41 10.04
N GLN A 72 9.81 -8.26 9.11
CA GLN A 72 11.24 -8.14 9.39
C GLN A 72 11.56 -6.86 10.18
N ASN A 73 10.83 -5.77 9.91
CA ASN A 73 10.89 -4.53 10.68
C ASN A 73 10.00 -4.58 11.94
N LYS A 74 9.48 -5.76 12.34
CA LYS A 74 8.61 -5.95 13.52
C LYS A 74 7.38 -5.03 13.54
N ILE A 75 6.88 -4.63 12.37
CA ILE A 75 5.69 -3.80 12.22
C ILE A 75 4.48 -4.73 12.06
N PRO A 76 3.49 -4.69 12.98
CA PRO A 76 2.25 -5.45 12.81
C PRO A 76 1.49 -4.92 11.59
N PHE A 77 1.38 -5.76 10.55
CA PHE A 77 0.68 -5.38 9.32
C PHE A 77 0.01 -6.60 8.68
N GLY A 78 -1.29 -6.51 8.43
CA GLY A 78 -2.10 -7.58 7.88
C GLY A 78 -2.19 -7.54 6.36
N ARG A 79 -2.22 -8.72 5.73
CA ARG A 79 -2.37 -8.86 4.26
C ARG A 79 -3.58 -8.09 3.71
N HIS A 80 -4.70 -8.10 4.44
CA HIS A 80 -5.94 -7.45 4.04
C HIS A 80 -5.84 -5.92 3.92
N GLN A 81 -4.81 -5.31 4.54
CA GLN A 81 -4.54 -3.88 4.39
C GLN A 81 -3.98 -3.57 2.99
N LEU A 82 -3.19 -4.47 2.39
CA LEU A 82 -2.64 -4.31 1.03
C LEU A 82 -3.52 -4.94 -0.05
N ALA A 83 -4.23 -6.01 0.29
CA ALA A 83 -5.12 -6.76 -0.59
C ALA A 83 -6.50 -6.87 0.06
N PRO A 84 -7.33 -5.81 -0.04
CA PRO A 84 -8.61 -5.77 0.65
C PRO A 84 -9.55 -6.87 0.17
N THR A 85 -10.29 -7.44 1.13
CA THR A 85 -11.31 -8.46 0.87
C THR A 85 -12.59 -7.82 0.33
N LYS A 86 -13.52 -8.64 -0.17
CA LYS A 86 -14.81 -8.13 -0.70
C LYS A 86 -15.61 -7.42 0.39
N GLU A 87 -15.53 -7.89 1.61
CA GLU A 87 -16.22 -7.34 2.78
C GLU A 87 -15.66 -5.96 3.15
N ILE A 88 -14.33 -5.79 3.14
CA ILE A 88 -13.70 -4.49 3.38
C ILE A 88 -14.12 -3.47 2.32
N ILE A 89 -14.15 -3.89 1.05
CA ILE A 89 -14.57 -3.05 -0.06
C ILE A 89 -16.05 -2.65 0.11
N ALA A 90 -16.92 -3.61 0.41
CA ALA A 90 -18.35 -3.35 0.62
C ALA A 90 -18.60 -2.38 1.78
N MET A 91 -17.90 -2.54 2.91
CA MET A 91 -18.02 -1.62 4.05
C MET A 91 -17.57 -0.20 3.70
N ALA A 92 -16.46 -0.05 2.97
CA ALA A 92 -15.96 1.26 2.55
C ALA A 92 -16.95 1.97 1.61
N GLN A 93 -17.55 1.22 0.67
CA GLN A 93 -18.58 1.74 -0.22
C GLN A 93 -19.83 2.16 0.56
N TRP A 94 -20.32 1.33 1.49
CA TRP A 94 -21.46 1.67 2.33
C TRP A 94 -21.22 2.96 3.14
N ARG A 95 -20.03 3.12 3.72
CA ARG A 95 -19.65 4.34 4.46
C ARG A 95 -19.77 5.60 3.60
N ASN A 96 -19.40 5.52 2.33
CA ASN A 96 -19.38 6.66 1.41
C ASN A 96 -20.75 6.91 0.73
N THR A 97 -21.75 6.07 0.97
CA THR A 97 -23.15 6.28 0.50
C THR A 97 -24.06 6.94 1.54
N LYS A 98 -23.53 7.21 2.74
CA LYS A 98 -24.17 8.02 3.78
C LYS A 98 -23.62 9.44 3.74
#